data_AF-A0A5K1F7C1-F1
#
_entry.id   AF-A0A5K1F7C1-F1
#
_cell.length_a   1.000
_cell.length_b   1.000
_cell.length_c   1.000
_cell.angle_alpha   90.00
_cell.angle_beta   90.00
_cell.angle_gamma   90.00
#
_symmetry.space_group_name_H-M   'P 1'
#
loop_
_entity.id
_entity.type
_entity.pdbx_description
1 polymer ?
#
loop_
_entity_poly.entity_id
_entity_poly.type
_entity_poly.pdbx_seq_one_letter_code
_entity_poly.pdbx_strand_id
1 'polypeptide(L)' 'EAFGLPLLPPYLADPSKGRGYVKGVNFAVAGATALDSSDLVSKNIRPFTNHSLNVQLAWFEKLLPSLCSTEA' A
#
# COMPACT_ATOMS: atom_id res chain seq x y z
N GLU A 1 0.63 7.43 16.05
CA GLU A 1 -0.15 7.52 17.32
C GLU A 1 0.21 6.36 18.25
N ALA A 2 -0.13 6.46 19.55
CA ALA A 2 0.36 5.66 20.69
C ALA A 2 1.86 5.82 21.03
N PHE A 3 2.75 5.80 20.03
CA PHE A 3 4.22 5.90 20.22
C PHE A 3 4.84 7.24 19.78
N GLY A 4 4.02 8.24 19.44
CA GLY A 4 4.51 9.56 18.97
C GLY A 4 5.21 9.56 17.61
N LEU A 5 5.17 8.45 16.87
CA LEU A 5 5.73 8.36 15.52
C LEU A 5 4.92 9.20 14.52
N PRO A 6 5.59 9.81 13.52
CA PRO A 6 4.90 10.55 12.46
C PRO A 6 4.03 9.61 11.63
N LEU A 7 2.92 10.15 11.11
CA LEU A 7 2.07 9.44 10.16
C LEU A 7 2.86 9.13 8.87
N LEU A 8 2.69 7.92 8.36
CA LEU A 8 3.27 7.53 7.08
C LEU A 8 2.45 8.12 5.93
N PRO A 9 3.09 8.66 4.87
CA PRO A 9 2.37 9.12 3.69
C PRO A 9 1.71 7.95 2.95
N PRO A 10 0.56 8.15 2.29
CA PRO A 10 -0.08 7.12 1.47
C PRO A 10 0.80 6.72 0.27
N TYR A 11 0.83 5.43 -0.07
CA TYR A 11 1.61 4.92 -1.21
C TYR A 11 1.21 5.55 -2.56
N LEU A 12 -0.09 5.80 -2.75
CA LEU A 12 -0.62 6.40 -3.98
C LEU A 12 -0.51 7.93 -4.04
N ALA A 13 0.08 8.56 -3.02
CA ALA A 13 0.36 10.00 -3.04
C ALA A 13 1.52 10.31 -4.00
N ASP A 14 1.51 11.51 -4.58
CA ASP A 14 2.55 11.96 -5.51
C ASP A 14 3.96 11.93 -4.85
N PRO A 15 4.88 11.07 -5.32
CA PRO A 15 6.21 10.93 -4.72
C PRO A 15 7.06 12.19 -4.87
N SER A 16 6.73 13.08 -5.81
CA SER A 16 7.39 14.37 -6.03
C SER A 16 7.12 15.40 -4.92
N LYS A 17 6.12 15.15 -4.07
CA LYS A 17 5.67 16.08 -3.02
C LYS A 17 6.16 15.72 -1.61
N GLY A 18 7.14 14.80 -1.47
CA GLY A 18 7.67 14.36 -0.18
C GLY A 18 9.17 14.06 -0.17
N ARG A 19 9.69 13.61 0.98
CA ARG A 19 11.11 13.17 1.15
C ARG A 19 11.36 11.75 0.62
N GLY A 20 10.67 11.36 -0.46
CA GLY A 20 10.64 9.98 -0.94
C GLY A 20 10.08 8.99 0.07
N TYR A 21 10.11 7.69 -0.27
CA TYR A 21 9.65 6.58 0.58
C TYR A 21 10.63 6.22 1.71
N VAL A 22 11.60 7.09 1.99
CA VAL A 22 12.76 6.88 2.87
C VAL A 22 12.36 6.57 4.32
N LYS A 23 11.17 7.01 4.76
CA LYS A 23 10.64 6.74 6.11
C LYS A 23 9.46 5.77 6.11
N GLY A 24 9.27 5.02 5.02
CA GLY A 24 8.13 4.14 4.82
C GLY A 24 6.89 4.88 4.30
N VAL A 25 5.88 4.08 3.95
CA VAL A 25 4.60 4.51 3.39
C VAL A 25 3.47 3.64 3.92
N ASN A 26 2.25 4.15 3.87
CA ASN A 26 1.04 3.40 4.17
C ASN A 26 0.38 2.89 2.87
N PHE A 27 0.25 1.57 2.74
CA PHE A 27 -0.42 0.93 1.61
C PHE A 27 -1.93 0.74 1.81
N ALA A 28 -2.43 0.99 3.02
CA ALA A 28 -3.82 0.74 3.36
C ALA A 28 -4.78 1.57 2.50
N VAL A 29 -5.79 0.90 1.96
CA VAL A 29 -6.92 1.52 1.28
C VAL A 29 -8.21 1.18 2.03
N ALA A 30 -9.01 2.19 2.35
CA ALA A 30 -10.29 1.98 3.03
C ALA A 30 -11.22 1.10 2.18
N GLY A 31 -11.82 0.08 2.81
CA GLY A 31 -12.72 -0.87 2.13
C GLY A 31 -12.00 -1.96 1.32
N ALA A 32 -10.66 -2.03 1.37
CA ALA A 32 -9.91 -3.15 0.81
C ALA A 32 -10.22 -4.47 1.53
N THR A 33 -10.18 -5.56 0.77
CA THR A 33 -10.47 -6.91 1.23
C THR A 33 -9.25 -7.81 1.12
N ALA A 34 -9.22 -8.90 1.89
CA ALA A 34 -8.16 -9.89 1.77
C ALA A 34 -8.16 -10.57 0.38
N LEU A 35 -9.35 -10.96 -0.09
CA LEU A 35 -9.56 -11.54 -1.43
C LEU A 35 -9.56 -10.47 -2.52
N ASP A 36 -9.24 -10.90 -3.75
CA ASP A 36 -9.32 -10.05 -4.93
C ASP A 36 -10.77 -9.69 -5.26
N SER A 37 -10.97 -8.52 -5.87
CA SER A 37 -12.30 -8.04 -6.23
C SER A 37 -13.06 -9.01 -7.14
N SER A 38 -12.35 -9.75 -8.00
CA SER A 38 -12.92 -10.79 -8.86
C SER A 38 -13.51 -11.95 -8.08
N ASP A 39 -12.86 -12.37 -6.99
CA ASP A 39 -13.33 -13.48 -6.14
C ASP A 39 -14.57 -13.08 -5.35
N LEU A 40 -14.69 -11.81 -4.99
CA LEU A 40 -15.89 -11.27 -4.36
C LEU A 40 -17.04 -11.16 -5.36
N VAL A 41 -16.77 -10.65 -6.56
CA VAL A 41 -17.77 -10.55 -7.64
C VAL A 41 -18.30 -11.93 -8.02
N SER A 42 -17.45 -12.96 -8.10
CA SER A 42 -17.90 -14.34 -8.37
C SER A 42 -18.80 -14.93 -7.29
N LYS A 43 -18.78 -14.36 -6.07
CA LYS A 43 -19.66 -14.68 -4.94
C LYS A 43 -20.85 -13.74 -4.81
N ASN A 44 -21.12 -12.92 -5.82
CA ASN A 44 -22.14 -11.87 -5.81
C ASN A 44 -21.95 -10.81 -4.70
N ILE A 45 -20.72 -10.63 -4.21
CA ILE A 45 -20.35 -9.59 -3.25
C ILE A 45 -19.76 -8.42 -4.01
N ARG A 46 -20.31 -7.21 -3.83
CA ARG A 46 -19.81 -5.99 -4.47
C ARG A 46 -18.63 -5.41 -3.66
N PRO A 47 -17.40 -5.39 -4.19
CA PRO A 47 -16.26 -4.79 -3.50
C PRO A 47 -16.34 -3.25 -3.55
N PHE A 48 -15.81 -2.58 -2.51
CA PHE A 48 -15.71 -1.12 -2.47
C PHE A 48 -14.54 -0.58 -3.30
N THR A 49 -13.51 -1.39 -3.51
CA THR A 49 -12.30 -1.07 -4.28
C THR A 49 -11.73 -2.34 -4.90
N ASN A 50 -10.92 -2.19 -5.94
CA ASN A 50 -10.12 -3.28 -6.51
C ASN A 50 -8.72 -3.38 -5.87
N HIS A 51 -8.42 -2.55 -4.86
CA HIS A 51 -7.14 -2.55 -4.13
C HIS A 51 -7.13 -3.56 -2.99
N SER A 52 -7.31 -4.85 -3.33
CA SER A 52 -7.24 -5.96 -2.38
C SER A 52 -5.90 -5.99 -1.61
N LEU A 53 -5.84 -6.79 -0.55
CA LEU A 53 -4.59 -7.04 0.18
C LEU A 53 -3.49 -7.56 -0.75
N ASN A 54 -3.83 -8.44 -1.69
CA ASN A 54 -2.89 -8.94 -2.68
C ASN A 54 -2.31 -7.80 -3.55
N VAL A 55 -3.15 -6.86 -4.00
CA VAL A 55 -2.70 -5.67 -4.73
C VAL A 55 -1.81 -4.78 -3.87
N GLN A 56 -2.14 -4.60 -2.58
CA GLN A 56 -1.32 -3.82 -1.64
C GLN A 56 0.04 -4.48 -1.36
N LEU A 57 0.10 -5.82 -1.30
CA LEU A 57 1.36 -6.56 -1.20
C LEU A 57 2.20 -6.42 -2.46
N ALA A 58 1.59 -6.46 -3.65
CA ALA A 58 2.31 -6.23 -4.90
C ALA A 58 2.91 -4.80 -4.97
N TRP A 59 2.26 -3.80 -4.38
CA TRP A 59 2.84 -2.46 -4.21
C TRP A 59 4.03 -2.44 -3.26
N PHE A 60 3.93 -3.15 -2.14
CA PHE A 60 5.01 -3.32 -1.19
C PHE A 60 6.23 -3.98 -1.84
N GLU A 61 6.03 -5.08 -2.57
CA GLU A 61 7.10 -5.77 -3.30
C GLU A 61 7.77 -4.88 -4.34
N LYS A 62 7.00 -4.06 -5.07
CA LYS A 62 7.54 -3.05 -6.00
C LYS A 62 8.37 -1.97 -5.30
N LEU A 63 8.07 -1.68 -4.03
CA LEU A 63 8.82 -0.72 -3.24
C LEU A 63 10.15 -1.29 -2.74
N LEU A 64 10.22 -2.59 -2.43
CA LEU A 64 11.40 -3.23 -1.81
C LEU A 64 12.74 -2.88 -2.49
N PRO A 65 12.89 -2.92 -3.83
CA PRO A 65 14.16 -2.59 -4.48
C PRO A 65 14.61 -1.14 -4.24
N SER A 66 13.68 -0.20 -4.05
CA SER A 66 14.00 1.20 -3.77
C SER A 66 14.51 1.45 -2.34
N LEU A 67 14.27 0.50 -1.43
CA LEU A 67 14.73 0.56 -0.04
C LEU A 67 16.13 -0.01 0.14
N CYS A 68 16.59 -0.84 -0.80
CA CYS A 68 17.93 -1.40 -0.81
C CYS A 68 18.88 -0.44 -1.53
N SER A 69 19.46 0.50 -0.79
CA SER A 69 20.73 1.12 -1.18
C SER A 69 21.84 0.16 -0.79
N THR A 70 22.36 -0.62 -1.74
CA THR A 70 23.71 -1.18 -1.56
C THR A 70 24.69 -0.02 -1.62
N GLU A 71 24.96 0.61 -0.48
CA GLU A 71 26.25 1.27 -0.31
C GLU A 71 27.27 0.17 0.00
N ALA A 72 28.24 0.02 -0.90
CA ALA A 72 29.45 -0.75 -0.69
C ALA A 72 30.52 0.16 -0.09
#